data_AF-A0A971E355-F1
#
_entry.id   AF-A0A971E355-F1
#
_cell.length_a   1.000
_cell.length_b   1.000
_cell.length_c   1.000
_cell.angle_alpha   90.00
_cell.angle_beta   90.00
_cell.angle_gamma   90.00
#
_symmetry.space_group_name_H-M   'P 1'
#
loop_
_entity.id
_entity.type
_entity.pdbx_description
1 polymer ?
#
loop_
_entity_poly.entity_id
_entity_poly.type
_entity_poly.pdbx_seq_one_letter_code
_entity_poly.pdbx_strand_id
1 'polypeptide(L)' 'MGTVNIRIRELRTALGMTQDSLAKRLGVDRTTISKWEKEDGAEPDSGTIVSLSHIFGVSTDYLLGRTDDP' A
#
# COMPACT_ATOMS: atom_id res chain seq x y z
N MET A 1 -9.27 12.68 2.49
CA MET A 1 -8.95 12.08 1.19
C MET A 1 -7.48 11.65 1.21
N GLY A 2 -7.21 10.42 1.63
CA GLY A 2 -5.85 9.91 1.74
C GLY A 2 -5.29 9.57 0.36
N THR A 3 -4.09 10.05 0.05
CA THR A 3 -3.40 9.66 -1.20
C THR A 3 -2.83 8.24 -1.09
N VAL A 4 -2.48 7.82 0.13
CA VAL A 4 -1.85 6.54 0.44
C VAL A 4 -2.76 5.35 0.13
N ASN A 5 -4.02 5.38 0.59
CA ASN A 5 -4.95 4.26 0.41
C ASN A 5 -5.27 3.99 -1.06
N ILE A 6 -5.32 5.05 -1.88
CA ILE A 6 -5.52 4.95 -3.32
C ILE A 6 -4.27 4.33 -3.98
N ARG A 7 -3.07 4.86 -3.69
CA ARG A 7 -1.81 4.37 -4.28
C ARG A 7 -1.53 2.91 -3.96
N ILE A 8 -1.78 2.47 -2.72
CA ILE A 8 -1.63 1.06 -2.34
C ILE A 8 -2.53 0.17 -3.19
N ARG A 9 -3.81 0.54 -3.35
CA ARG A 9 -4.75 -0.23 -4.15
C ARG A 9 -4.34 -0.28 -5.62
N GLU A 10 -4.02 0.87 -6.21
CA GLU A 10 -3.66 1.00 -7.62
C GLU A 10 -2.41 0.17 -7.95
N LEU A 11 -1.32 0.35 -7.19
CA LEU A 11 -0.07 -0.37 -7.38
C LEU A 11 -0.27 -1.89 -7.20
N ARG A 12 -1.02 -2.29 -6.17
CA ARG A 12 -1.34 -3.71 -5.96
C ARG A 12 -2.07 -4.28 -7.18
N THR A 13 -3.07 -3.58 -7.70
CA THR A 13 -3.83 -4.04 -8.87
C THR A 13 -3.01 -4.02 -10.16
N ALA A 14 -2.14 -3.04 -10.34
CA ALA A 14 -1.25 -2.94 -11.50
C ALA A 14 -0.26 -4.12 -11.57
N LEU A 15 0.15 -4.64 -10.41
CA LEU A 15 0.97 -5.85 -10.29
C LEU A 15 0.17 -7.15 -10.33
N GLY A 16 -1.14 -7.10 -10.59
CA GLY A 16 -2.01 -8.28 -10.63
C GLY A 16 -2.20 -8.97 -9.27
N MET A 17 -1.87 -8.31 -8.17
CA MET A 17 -1.96 -8.89 -6.83
C MET A 17 -3.38 -8.75 -6.26
N THR A 18 -3.86 -9.80 -5.59
CA THR A 18 -5.05 -9.70 -4.72
C THR A 18 -4.66 -9.13 -3.36
N GLN A 19 -5.62 -8.64 -2.57
CA GLN A 19 -5.35 -8.23 -1.18
C GLN A 19 -4.72 -9.36 -0.36
N ASP A 20 -5.14 -10.61 -0.60
CA ASP A 20 -4.60 -11.79 0.07
C ASP A 20 -3.14 -12.07 -0.35
N SER A 21 -2.81 -11.86 -1.64
CA SER A 21 -1.44 -11.98 -2.14
C SER A 21 -0.50 -10.96 -1.52
N LEU A 22 -0.93 -9.69 -1.42
CA LEU A 22 -0.14 -8.65 -0.75
C LEU A 22 0.01 -8.94 0.75
N ALA A 23 -1.06 -9.37 1.40
CA ALA A 23 -1.06 -9.74 2.81
C ALA A 23 -0.03 -10.85 3.11
N LYS A 24 0.00 -11.90 2.28
CA LYS A 24 0.98 -12.99 2.37
C LYS A 24 2.43 -12.49 2.20
N ARG A 25 2.68 -11.55 1.30
CA ARG A 25 4.02 -10.97 1.10
C ARG A 25 4.49 -10.13 2.29
N LEU A 26 3.56 -9.45 2.95
CA LEU A 26 3.84 -8.59 4.11
C LEU A 26 3.75 -9.34 5.45
N GLY A 27 3.30 -10.60 5.45
CA GLY A 27 3.10 -11.36 6.69
C GLY A 27 1.97 -10.82 7.58
N VAL A 28 0.96 -10.19 6.98
CA VAL A 28 -0.20 -9.62 7.68
C VAL A 28 -1.50 -10.28 7.24
N ASP A 29 -2.59 -10.02 7.95
CA ASP A 29 -3.93 -10.46 7.54
C ASP A 29 -4.44 -9.68 6.32
N ARG A 30 -5.24 -10.35 5.47
CA ARG A 30 -5.95 -9.71 4.34
C ARG A 30 -6.81 -8.52 4.79
N THR A 31 -7.38 -8.60 5.99
CA THR A 31 -8.21 -7.53 6.56
C THR A 31 -7.40 -6.28 6.86
N THR A 32 -6.10 -6.41 7.17
CA THR A 32 -5.16 -5.29 7.34
C THR A 32 -4.98 -4.55 6.03
N ILE A 33 -4.73 -5.27 4.93
CA ILE A 33 -4.66 -4.66 3.58
C ILE A 33 -5.98 -3.97 3.24
N SER A 34 -7.11 -4.63 3.51
CA SER A 34 -8.42 -4.03 3.26
C SER A 34 -8.66 -2.76 4.07
N LYS A 35 -8.11 -2.63 5.29
CA LYS A 35 -8.17 -1.40 6.08
C LYS A 35 -7.32 -0.32 5.42
N TRP A 36 -6.08 -0.60 5.02
CA TRP A 36 -5.20 0.38 4.37
C TRP A 36 -5.75 0.93 3.06
N GLU A 37 -6.57 0.16 2.34
CA GLU A 37 -7.19 0.60 1.08
C GLU A 37 -8.56 1.28 1.24
N LYS A 38 -9.06 1.44 2.47
CA LYS A 38 -10.31 2.17 2.76
C LYS A 38 -10.00 3.62 3.09
N GLU A 39 -10.92 4.51 2.74
CA GLU A 39 -10.76 5.95 2.96
C GLU A 39 -10.70 6.32 4.46
N ASP A 40 -11.55 5.71 5.28
CA ASP A 40 -11.52 5.85 6.76
C ASP A 40 -10.81 4.67 7.45
N GLY A 41 -9.84 4.11 6.75
CA GLY A 41 -9.06 2.97 7.21
C GLY A 41 -8.00 3.31 8.24
N ALA A 42 -7.38 2.28 8.81
CA ALA A 42 -6.08 2.46 9.48
C ALA A 42 -5.02 2.78 8.42
N GLU A 43 -4.00 3.53 8.78
CA GLU A 43 -2.83 3.73 7.93
C GLU A 43 -1.74 2.68 8.25
N PRO A 44 -0.90 2.31 7.27
CA PRO A 44 0.28 1.50 7.52
C PRO A 44 1.30 2.28 8.36
N ASP A 45 2.04 1.58 9.22
CA ASP A 45 3.17 2.19 9.92
C ASP A 45 4.36 2.45 8.97
N SER A 46 5.36 3.18 9.45
CA SER A 46 6.53 3.56 8.65
C SER A 46 7.31 2.37 8.11
N GLY A 47 7.46 1.28 8.89
CA GLY A 47 8.15 0.07 8.44
C GLY A 47 7.39 -0.65 7.32
N THR A 48 6.07 -0.63 7.42
CA THR A 48 5.18 -1.17 6.39
C THR A 48 5.22 -0.33 5.12
N ILE A 49 5.23 1.00 5.23
CA ILE A 49 5.37 1.91 4.07
C ILE A 49 6.68 1.61 3.32
N VAL A 50 7.79 1.40 4.03
CA VAL A 50 9.07 1.00 3.42
C VAL A 50 8.92 -0.35 2.72
N SER A 51 8.32 -1.34 3.38
CA SER A 51 8.10 -2.67 2.77
C SER A 51 7.23 -2.61 1.51
N LEU A 52 6.17 -1.80 1.52
CA LEU A 52 5.30 -1.55 0.37
C LEU A 52 6.09 -0.88 -0.77
N SER A 53 6.97 0.07 -0.45
CA SER A 53 7.78 0.78 -1.45
C SER A 53 8.70 -0.21 -2.18
N HIS A 54 9.32 -1.14 -1.46
CA HIS A 54 10.12 -2.22 -2.05
C HIS A 54 9.29 -3.20 -2.89
N ILE A 55 8.09 -3.59 -2.43
CA ILE A 55 7.24 -4.53 -3.17
C ILE A 55 6.73 -3.91 -4.47
N PHE A 56 6.37 -2.63 -4.43
CA PHE A 56 5.80 -1.92 -5.56
C PHE A 56 6.85 -1.30 -6.48
N GLY A 57 8.10 -1.21 -6.04
CA GLY A 57 9.19 -0.63 -6.82
C GLY A 57 9.09 0.89 -6.95
N VAL A 58 8.56 1.56 -5.92
CA VAL A 58 8.34 3.02 -5.86
C VAL A 58 9.00 3.59 -4.61
N SER A 59 9.12 4.91 -4.54
CA SER A 59 9.57 5.63 -3.37
C SER A 59 8.49 5.70 -2.27
N THR A 60 8.93 5.87 -1.02
CA THR A 60 8.01 6.12 0.09
C THR A 60 7.30 7.47 -0.07
N ASP A 61 7.97 8.46 -0.68
CA ASP A 61 7.37 9.77 -0.93
C ASP A 61 6.26 9.70 -1.97
N TYR A 62 6.39 8.84 -2.98
CA TYR A 62 5.27 8.49 -3.84
C TYR A 62 4.18 7.80 -3.02
N LEU A 63 4.45 6.75 -2.24
CA LEU A 63 3.36 6.13 -1.47
C LEU A 63 2.63 7.11 -0.55
N LEU A 64 3.34 8.06 0.04
CA LEU A 64 2.81 9.07 0.96
C LEU A 64 2.15 10.28 0.29
N GLY A 65 2.10 10.33 -1.05
CA GLY A 65 1.46 11.46 -1.75
C GLY A 65 2.29 12.74 -1.78
N ARG A 66 3.59 12.68 -1.49
CA ARG A 66 4.50 13.84 -1.45
C ARG A 66 5.06 14.22 -2.82
N THR A 67 5.04 13.27 -3.75
CA THR A 67 5.47 13.45 -5.15
C THR A 67 4.58 12.61 -6.06
N ASP A 68 4.40 13.01 -7.31
CA ASP A 68 3.73 12.20 -8.34
C ASP A 68 4.72 11.37 -9.19
N ASP A 69 6.01 11.49 -8.89
CA ASP A 69 7.08 10.68 -9.47
C ASP A 69 7.24 9.36 -8.67
N PRO A 70 6.93 8.20 -9.26
CA PRO A 70 6.95 6.90 -8.58
C PRO A 70 8.33 6.49 -8.04
#